data_AF-A0A6D1A898-F1
#
_entry.id   AF-A0A6D1A898-F1
#
_cell.length_a   1.000
_cell.length_b   1.000
_cell.length_c   1.000
_cell.angle_alpha   90.00
_cell.angle_beta   90.00
_cell.angle_gamma   90.00
#
_symmetry.space_group_name_H-M   'P 1'
#
loop_
_entity.id
_entity.type
_entity.pdbx_description
1 polymer ?
#
loop_
_entity_poly.entity_id
_entity_poly.type
_entity_poly.pdbx_seq_one_letter_code
_entity_poly.pdbx_strand_id
1 'polypeptide(L)'
;DLDGTTIDLKINGHKRISAENLEYIKKAREAGIEVVVSTGRPPTKPSNVFLEPMQCLDNFIAWNGAYIKQDGKVIHFGKFEKNDVEKIYSEIV
;
A
#
# COMPACT_ATOMS: atom_id res chain seq x y z
N ASP A 1 -6.27 -2.72 -2.94
CA ASP A 1 -5.17 -2.13 -3.71
C ASP A 1 -5.37 -0.62 -3.86
N LEU A 2 -4.33 0.13 -4.20
CA LEU A 2 -4.38 1.58 -4.38
C LEU A 2 -4.63 1.95 -5.85
N ASP A 3 -3.61 1.83 -6.71
CA ASP A 3 -3.64 2.37 -8.07
C ASP A 3 -4.66 1.66 -8.96
N GLY A 4 -5.58 2.42 -9.56
CA GLY A 4 -6.66 1.86 -10.37
C GLY A 4 -7.70 1.08 -9.56
N THR A 5 -7.66 1.21 -8.22
CA THR A 5 -8.63 0.60 -7.29
C THR A 5 -9.17 1.66 -6.33
N THR A 6 -8.51 1.92 -5.19
CA THR A 6 -9.02 2.86 -4.17
C THR A 6 -8.71 4.33 -4.51
N ILE A 7 -7.64 4.60 -5.27
CA ILE A 7 -7.22 5.97 -5.67
C ILE A 7 -7.49 6.26 -7.15
N ASP A 8 -8.67 5.87 -7.62
CA ASP A 8 -9.06 6.04 -9.04
C ASP A 8 -9.67 7.42 -9.34
N LEU A 9 -10.13 8.14 -8.31
CA LEU A 9 -10.62 9.50 -8.45
C LEU A 9 -9.46 10.47 -8.79
N LYS A 10 -9.64 11.28 -9.83
CA LYS A 10 -8.71 12.35 -10.21
C LYS A 10 -9.35 13.72 -10.03
N ILE A 11 -8.74 14.57 -9.22
CA ILE A 11 -9.14 15.98 -9.04
C ILE A 11 -7.94 16.85 -9.40
N ASN A 12 -8.11 17.75 -10.37
CA ASN A 12 -7.03 18.61 -10.89
C ASN A 12 -5.77 17.82 -11.28
N GLY A 13 -5.94 16.63 -11.88
CA GLY A 13 -4.84 15.74 -12.27
C GLY A 13 -4.20 14.93 -11.14
N HIS A 14 -4.61 15.14 -9.88
CA HIS A 14 -4.08 14.40 -8.73
C HIS A 14 -5.00 13.24 -8.34
N LYS A 15 -4.42 12.06 -8.14
CA LYS A 15 -5.11 10.89 -7.60
C LYS A 15 -5.55 11.15 -6.15
N ARG A 16 -6.77 10.73 -5.83
CA ARG A 16 -7.44 10.91 -4.53
C ARG A 16 -8.27 9.68 -4.19
N ILE A 17 -8.51 9.48 -2.90
CA ILE A 17 -9.55 8.57 -2.41
C ILE A 17 -10.85 9.38 -2.34
N SER A 18 -11.97 8.82 -2.77
CA SER A 18 -13.27 9.49 -2.63
C SER A 18 -13.68 9.61 -1.16
N ALA A 19 -14.43 10.65 -0.82
CA ALA A 19 -14.99 10.81 0.52
C ALA A 19 -15.91 9.63 0.90
N GLU A 20 -16.67 9.12 -0.06
CA GLU A 20 -17.53 7.95 0.09
C GLU A 20 -16.73 6.69 0.47
N ASN A 21 -15.61 6.41 -0.20
CA ASN A 21 -14.75 5.26 0.15
C ASN A 21 -14.20 5.38 1.57
N LEU A 22 -13.77 6.59 1.97
CA LEU A 22 -13.30 6.84 3.34
C LEU A 22 -14.40 6.62 4.38
N GLU A 23 -15.64 7.03 4.07
CA GLU A 23 -16.79 6.80 4.94
C GLU A 23 -17.09 5.30 5.11
N TYR A 24 -17.06 4.52 4.04
CA TYR A 24 -17.29 3.06 4.13
C TYR A 24 -16.16 2.32 4.83
N ILE A 25 -14.90 2.73 4.64
CA ILE A 25 -13.76 2.19 5.40
C ILE A 25 -13.95 2.46 6.89
N LYS A 26 -14.36 3.69 7.25
CA LYS A 26 -14.66 4.04 8.64
C LYS A 26 -15.77 3.15 9.22
N LYS A 27 -16.90 3.00 8.51
CA LYS A 27 -18.02 2.13 8.94
C LYS A 27 -17.59 0.68 9.12
N ALA A 28 -16.77 0.15 8.23
CA ALA A 28 -16.23 -1.21 8.35
C ALA A 28 -15.42 -1.38 9.64
N ARG A 29 -14.53 -0.42 9.95
CA ARG A 29 -13.75 -0.44 11.18
C ARG A 29 -14.63 -0.29 12.44
N GLU A 30 -15.62 0.59 12.41
CA GLU A 30 -16.59 0.74 13.52
C GLU A 30 -17.39 -0.55 13.76
N ALA A 31 -17.59 -1.37 12.73
CA ALA A 31 -18.19 -2.70 12.84
C ALA A 31 -17.20 -3.80 13.28
N GLY A 32 -15.95 -3.45 13.62
CA GLY A 32 -14.91 -4.40 14.01
C GLY A 32 -14.25 -5.15 12.86
N ILE A 33 -14.44 -4.70 11.62
CA ILE A 33 -13.82 -5.29 10.43
C ILE A 33 -12.47 -4.63 10.19
N GLU A 34 -11.40 -5.43 10.19
CA GLU A 34 -10.06 -4.94 9.87
C GLU A 34 -9.95 -4.60 8.38
N VAL A 35 -9.41 -3.42 8.09
CA VAL A 35 -9.15 -2.97 6.72
C VAL A 35 -7.64 -2.84 6.52
N VAL A 36 -7.10 -3.53 5.53
CA VAL A 36 -5.67 -3.53 5.21
C VAL A 36 -5.46 -3.08 3.76
N VAL A 37 -4.45 -2.25 3.53
CA VAL A 37 -4.03 -1.89 2.17
C VAL A 37 -2.95 -2.85 1.71
N SER A 38 -3.14 -3.45 0.53
CA SER A 38 -2.10 -4.17 -0.21
C SER A 38 -1.81 -3.45 -1.52
N THR A 39 -0.56 -3.07 -1.77
CA THR A 39 -0.18 -2.24 -2.92
C THR A 39 1.21 -2.56 -3.46
N GLY A 40 1.42 -2.28 -4.75
CA GLY A 40 2.76 -2.26 -5.35
C GLY A 40 3.63 -1.07 -4.94
N ARG A 41 3.03 -0.03 -4.35
CA ARG A 41 3.77 1.17 -3.91
C ARG A 41 4.79 0.86 -2.81
N PRO A 42 5.89 1.63 -2.72
CA PRO A 42 6.88 1.50 -1.65
C PRO A 42 6.36 2.05 -0.30
N PRO A 43 6.89 1.58 0.84
CA PRO A 43 6.57 2.11 2.19
C PRO A 43 7.26 3.47 2.44
N THR A 44 6.83 4.52 1.74
CA THR A 44 7.44 5.86 1.78
C THR A 44 6.43 6.95 2.14
N LYS A 45 6.91 8.15 2.52
CA LYS A 45 6.04 9.30 2.83
C LYS A 45 4.99 9.59 1.72
N PRO A 46 5.32 9.56 0.42
CA PRO A 46 4.32 9.70 -0.64
C PRO A 46 3.23 8.62 -0.68
N SER A 47 3.48 7.41 -0.20
CA SER A 47 2.46 6.37 -0.07
C SER A 47 1.61 6.56 1.18
N ASN A 48 2.22 7.05 2.27
CA ASN A 48 1.56 7.27 3.55
C ASN A 48 0.37 8.24 3.46
N VAL A 49 0.40 9.21 2.53
CA VAL A 49 -0.73 10.13 2.30
C VAL A 49 -2.05 9.42 1.94
N PHE A 50 -1.97 8.17 1.44
CA PHE A 50 -3.15 7.34 1.16
C PHE A 50 -3.45 6.37 2.30
N LEU A 51 -2.42 5.86 2.99
CA LEU A 51 -2.59 4.93 4.11
C LEU A 51 -3.18 5.60 5.35
N GLU A 52 -2.76 6.83 5.65
CA GLU A 52 -3.12 7.56 6.86
C GLU A 52 -4.63 7.85 6.96
N PRO A 53 -5.31 8.38 5.91
CA PRO A 53 -6.77 8.57 5.96
C PRO A 53 -7.57 7.28 6.13
N MET A 54 -7.01 6.13 5.74
CA MET A 54 -7.63 4.81 5.89
C MET A 54 -7.24 4.11 7.21
N GLN A 55 -6.42 4.76 8.05
CA GLN A 55 -5.86 4.22 9.29
C GLN A 55 -5.04 2.93 9.08
N CYS A 56 -4.32 2.84 7.95
CA CYS A 56 -3.55 1.65 7.57
C CYS A 56 -2.03 1.81 7.79
N LEU A 57 -1.56 2.88 8.45
CA LEU A 57 -0.12 3.11 8.63
C LEU A 57 0.59 2.01 9.42
N ASP A 58 -0.13 1.31 10.29
CA ASP A 58 0.42 0.23 11.11
C ASP A 58 0.15 -1.17 10.56
N ASN A 59 -0.80 -1.29 9.64
CA ASN A 59 -1.23 -2.54 9.01
C ASN A 59 -1.33 -2.36 7.49
N PHE A 60 -0.28 -2.73 6.75
CA PHE A 60 -0.28 -2.66 5.29
C PHE A 60 0.75 -3.61 4.64
N ILE A 61 0.50 -3.90 3.37
CA ILE A 61 1.35 -4.69 2.48
C ILE A 61 1.82 -3.76 1.35
N ALA A 62 3.13 -3.69 1.15
CA ALA A 62 3.80 -2.85 0.15
C ALA A 62 4.74 -3.67 -0.73
N TRP A 63 5.27 -3.03 -1.78
CA TRP A 63 6.17 -3.67 -2.76
C TRP A 63 5.62 -5.01 -3.29
N ASN A 64 4.33 -5.05 -3.62
CA ASN A 64 3.66 -6.25 -4.15
C ASN A 64 3.77 -7.47 -3.22
N GLY A 65 3.77 -7.27 -1.91
CA GLY A 65 3.86 -8.36 -0.93
C GLY A 65 5.25 -8.55 -0.33
N ALA A 66 6.29 -7.94 -0.91
CA ALA A 66 7.65 -8.06 -0.39
C ALA A 66 7.81 -7.39 0.98
N TYR A 67 6.97 -6.43 1.36
CA TYR A 67 7.01 -5.78 2.66
C TYR A 67 5.66 -5.86 3.35
N ILE A 68 5.61 -6.40 4.57
CA ILE A 68 4.38 -6.48 5.37
C ILE A 68 4.64 -5.86 6.74
N LYS A 69 3.81 -4.88 7.09
CA LYS A 69 3.77 -4.25 8.41
C LYS A 69 2.46 -4.62 9.09
N GLN A 70 2.56 -5.10 10.33
CA GLN A 70 1.43 -5.41 11.21
C GLN A 70 1.73 -4.87 12.61
N ASP A 71 0.73 -4.22 13.23
CA ASP A 71 0.80 -3.65 14.58
C ASP A 71 2.04 -2.77 14.80
N GLY A 72 2.34 -1.93 13.80
CA GLY A 72 3.47 -1.01 13.87
C GLY A 72 4.83 -1.65 13.55
N LYS A 73 4.88 -2.99 13.36
CA LYS A 73 6.12 -3.75 13.18
C LYS A 73 6.21 -4.37 11.79
N VAL A 74 7.40 -4.38 11.22
CA VAL A 74 7.67 -5.12 9.97
C VAL A 74 7.78 -6.60 10.32
N ILE A 75 6.83 -7.40 9.83
CA ILE A 75 6.78 -8.84 10.10
C ILE A 75 7.30 -9.69 8.94
N HIS A 76 7.37 -9.11 7.74
CA HIS A 76 7.94 -9.75 6.57
C HIS A 76 8.67 -8.72 5.71
N PHE A 77 9.86 -9.09 5.23
CA PHE A 77 10.59 -8.33 4.23
C PHE A 77 11.34 -9.28 3.27
N GLY A 78 10.69 -9.65 2.17
CA GLY A 78 11.27 -10.40 1.08
C GLY A 78 12.16 -9.51 0.22
N LYS A 79 13.39 -9.96 -0.04
CA LYS A 79 14.34 -9.27 -0.91
C LYS A 79 14.81 -10.26 -1.97
N PHE A 80 15.17 -9.75 -3.14
CA PHE A 80 15.94 -10.53 -4.08
C PHE A 80 17.36 -10.71 -3.55
N GLU A 81 17.90 -11.92 -3.73
CA GLU A 81 19.31 -12.15 -3.51
C GLU A 81 20.12 -11.42 -4.57
N LYS A 82 21.34 -11.02 -4.22
CA LYS A 82 22.22 -10.26 -5.11
C LYS A 82 22.37 -10.95 -6.48
N ASN A 83 22.53 -12.26 -6.49
CA ASN A 83 22.69 -13.04 -7.72
C ASN A 83 21.44 -12.99 -8.61
N ASP A 84 20.23 -12.91 -8.03
CA ASP A 84 19.00 -12.80 -8.82
C ASP A 84 18.88 -11.42 -9.42
N VAL A 85 19.25 -10.37 -8.67
CA VAL A 85 19.31 -9.00 -9.19
C VAL A 85 20.33 -8.87 -10.32
N GLU A 86 21.51 -9.48 -10.17
CA GLU A 86 22.55 -9.48 -11.21
C GLU A 86 22.08 -10.16 -12.50
N LYS A 87 21.41 -11.31 -12.39
CA LYS A 87 20.82 -12.00 -13.55
C LYS A 87 19.78 -11.11 -14.26
N ILE A 88 18.82 -10.56 -13.51
CA ILE A 88 17.80 -9.67 -14.06
C ILE A 88 18.44 -8.47 -14.75
N TYR A 89 19.46 -7.87 -14.14
CA TYR A 89 20.14 -6.71 -14.71
C TYR A 89 20.86 -7.05 -16.02
N SER A 90 21.52 -8.22 -16.09
CA SER A 90 22.24 -8.68 -17.29
C SER A 90 21.34 -9.04 -18.48
N GLU A 91 20.05 -9.30 -18.24
CA GLU A 91 19.09 -9.61 -19.31
C GLU A 91 18.41 -8.34 -19.89
N ILE A 92 18.47 -7.22 -19.16
CA ILE A 92 17.80 -5.96 -19.53
C ILE A 92 18.80 -4.97 -20.17
N VAL A 93 20.08 -5.07 -19.83
CA VAL A 93 21.17 -4.22 -20.35
C VAL A 93 21.98 -4.98 -21.40
#